data_AF-A0A8T4I4U9-F1
#
_entry.id   AF-A0A8T4I4U9-F1
#
_cell.length_a   1.000
_cell.length_b   1.000
_cell.length_c   1.000
_cell.angle_alpha   90.00
_cell.angle_beta   90.00
_cell.angle_gamma   90.00
#
_symmetry.space_group_name_H-M   'P 1'
#
loop_
_entity.id
_entity.type
_entity.pdbx_description
1 polymer ?
#
loop_
_entity_poly.entity_id
_entity_poly.type
_entity_poly.pdbx_seq_one_letter_code
_entity_poly.pdbx_strand_id
1 'polypeptide(L)' 'MAEKDKRTYVKVHDGLPDHPKIIEAGGEAGWLYICGLASSSRQLTDGVIPKRLVPRLTDGSNPEASASAL' A
#
# COMPACT_ATOMS: atom_id res chain seq x y z
N MET A 1 -20.96 -7.08 -23.18
CA MET A 1 -20.16 -7.67 -22.08
C MET A 1 -19.14 -6.63 -21.67
N ALA A 2 -19.01 -6.33 -20.37
CA ALA A 2 -18.03 -5.33 -19.91
C ALA A 2 -16.61 -5.76 -20.31
N GLU A 3 -15.80 -4.81 -20.73
CA GLU A 3 -14.39 -5.05 -21.04
C GLU A 3 -13.69 -5.64 -19.82
N LYS A 4 -12.91 -6.71 -20.03
CA LYS A 4 -12.19 -7.39 -18.96
C LYS A 4 -11.13 -6.43 -18.39
N ASP A 5 -11.12 -6.27 -17.07
CA ASP A 5 -10.13 -5.43 -16.40
C ASP A 5 -8.71 -5.91 -16.74
N LYS A 6 -7.88 -4.99 -17.25
CA LYS A 6 -6.50 -5.25 -17.67
C LYS A 6 -5.49 -5.04 -16.53
N ARG A 7 -5.94 -4.59 -15.36
CA ARG A 7 -5.07 -4.37 -14.20
C ARG A 7 -4.56 -5.71 -13.63
N THR A 8 -3.36 -5.66 -13.07
CA THR A 8 -2.73 -6.80 -12.38
C THR A 8 -3.22 -6.90 -10.94
N TYR A 9 -3.06 -8.09 -10.35
CA TYR A 9 -3.33 -8.35 -8.94
C TYR A 9 -2.02 -8.40 -8.14
N VAL A 10 -2.07 -7.93 -6.90
CA VAL A 10 -1.02 -8.18 -5.91
C VAL A 10 -1.46 -9.34 -5.04
N LYS A 11 -0.59 -10.34 -4.86
CA LYS A 11 -0.81 -11.44 -3.91
C LYS A 11 -0.18 -11.08 -2.57
N VAL A 12 -0.96 -11.19 -1.51
CA VAL A 12 -0.54 -10.88 -0.14
C VAL A 12 -0.71 -12.13 0.70
N HIS A 13 0.24 -12.39 1.60
CA HIS A 13 0.14 -13.49 2.55
C HIS A 13 -1.00 -13.21 3.55
N ASP A 14 -1.83 -14.20 3.85
CA ASP A 14 -2.99 -14.05 4.73
C ASP A 14 -2.62 -13.70 6.18
N GLY A 15 -1.45 -14.16 6.65
CA GLY A 15 -0.83 -13.74 7.91
C GLY A 15 -0.17 -12.35 7.92
N LEU A 16 -0.31 -11.51 6.87
CA LEU A 16 0.21 -10.13 6.89
C LEU A 16 -0.30 -9.32 8.11
N PRO A 17 -1.60 -9.37 8.49
CA PRO A 17 -2.10 -8.60 9.63
C PRO A 17 -1.43 -8.96 10.96
N ASP A 18 -0.93 -10.19 11.09
CA ASP A 18 -0.29 -10.70 12.30
C ASP A 18 1.24 -10.49 12.30
N HIS A 19 1.80 -9.95 11.22
CA HIS A 19 3.23 -9.74 11.12
C HIS A 19 3.66 -8.64 12.11
N PRO A 20 4.72 -8.84 12.94
CA PRO A 20 5.09 -7.89 13.99
C PRO A 20 5.26 -6.45 13.53
N LYS A 21 5.84 -6.23 12.34
CA LYS A 21 5.98 -4.89 11.75
C LYS A 21 4.65 -4.23 11.38
N ILE A 22 3.66 -4.99 10.95
CA ILE A 22 2.33 -4.45 10.61
C ILE A 22 1.58 -4.10 11.89
N ILE A 23 1.69 -4.95 12.91
CA ILE A 23 1.13 -4.68 14.24
C ILE A 23 1.75 -3.40 14.83
N GLU A 24 3.08 -3.26 14.76
CA GLU A 24 3.82 -2.10 15.28
C GLU A 24 3.50 -0.82 14.50
N ALA A 25 3.46 -0.89 13.16
CA ALA A 25 3.16 0.27 12.31
C ALA A 25 1.69 0.73 12.41
N GLY A 26 0.79 -0.18 12.77
CA GLY A 26 -0.64 0.09 12.91
C GLY A 26 -1.42 0.03 11.59
N GLY A 27 -2.75 0.07 11.70
CA GLY A 27 -3.65 -0.18 10.58
C GLY A 27 -3.56 0.83 9.43
N GLU A 28 -3.38 2.13 9.73
CA GLU A 28 -3.23 3.16 8.70
C GLU A 28 -1.97 2.92 7.84
N ALA A 29 -0.84 2.58 8.49
CA ALA A 29 0.40 2.24 7.80
C ALA A 29 0.27 0.92 7.04
N GLY A 30 -0.35 -0.10 7.65
CA GLY A 30 -0.63 -1.38 6.98
C GLY A 30 -1.48 -1.21 5.71
N TRP A 31 -2.50 -0.36 5.74
CA TRP A 31 -3.29 -0.03 4.55
C TRP A 31 -2.47 0.68 3.48
N LEU A 32 -1.68 1.68 3.89
CA LEU A 32 -0.77 2.39 2.99
C LEU A 32 0.23 1.44 2.32
N TYR A 33 0.73 0.43 3.02
CA TYR A 33 1.60 -0.60 2.46
C TYR A 33 0.92 -1.37 1.33
N ILE A 34 -0.32 -1.84 1.53
CA ILE A 34 -1.09 -2.55 0.49
C ILE A 34 -1.35 -1.68 -0.74
N CYS A 35 -1.80 -0.43 -0.51
CA CYS A 35 -2.02 0.53 -1.59
C CYS A 35 -0.70 0.86 -2.32
N GLY A 36 0.41 0.93 -1.58
CA GLY A 36 1.75 1.11 -2.11
C GLY A 36 2.17 -0.03 -3.03
N LEU A 37 2.02 -1.29 -2.61
CA LEU A 37 2.31 -2.46 -3.44
C LEU A 37 1.52 -2.44 -4.76
N ALA A 38 0.22 -2.14 -4.70
CA ALA A 38 -0.61 -2.04 -5.90
C ALA A 38 -0.18 -0.87 -6.82
N SER A 39 0.15 0.27 -6.23
CA SER A 39 0.64 1.46 -6.91
C SER A 39 1.96 1.18 -7.64
N SER A 40 2.91 0.52 -6.97
CA SER A 40 4.21 0.16 -7.52
C SER A 40 4.15 -0.97 -8.54
N SER A 41 3.27 -1.96 -8.37
CA SER A 41 3.04 -3.00 -9.39
C SER A 41 2.53 -2.39 -10.69
N ARG A 42 1.61 -1.41 -10.61
CA ARG A 42 1.07 -0.73 -11.79
C ARG A 42 2.09 0.21 -12.45
N GLN A 43 2.91 0.90 -11.66
CA GLN A 43 3.85 1.92 -12.16
C GLN A 43 5.25 1.38 -12.43
N LEU A 44 5.51 0.10 -12.12
CA LEU A 44 6.81 -0.56 -12.26
C LEU A 44 7.93 0.19 -11.52
N THR A 45 7.61 0.72 -10.33
CA THR A 45 8.53 1.56 -9.54
C THR A 45 9.33 0.82 -8.48
N ASP A 46 9.24 -0.52 -8.45
CA ASP A 46 9.97 -1.38 -7.49
C ASP A 46 9.87 -0.91 -6.03
N GLY A 47 8.64 -0.59 -5.60
CA GLY A 47 8.36 -0.11 -4.24
C GLY A 47 8.62 1.38 -4.01
N VAL A 48 9.17 2.12 -4.99
CA VAL A 48 9.37 3.56 -4.86
C VAL A 48 8.06 4.32 -5.06
N ILE A 49 7.64 5.06 -4.04
CA ILE A 49 6.46 5.92 -4.08
C ILE A 49 6.90 7.38 -3.89
N PRO A 50 6.72 8.26 -4.89
CA PRO A 50 6.96 9.69 -4.73
C PRO A 50 6.11 10.27 -3.59
N LYS A 51 6.72 11.06 -2.68
CA LYS A 51 6.03 11.66 -1.51
C LYS A 51 4.69 12.32 -1.87
N ARG A 52 4.64 13.05 -2.99
CA ARG A 52 3.42 13.71 -3.49
C ARG A 52 2.25 12.76 -3.81
N LEU A 53 2.49 11.47 -3.94
CA LEU A 53 1.45 10.47 -4.19
C LEU A 53 0.96 9.80 -2.90
N VAL A 54 1.67 9.93 -1.78
CA VAL A 54 1.31 9.29 -0.50
C VAL A 54 -0.10 9.67 -0.04
N PRO A 55 -0.54 10.95 -0.09
CA PRO A 55 -1.91 11.32 0.29
C PRO A 55 -3.01 10.74 -0.61
N ARG A 56 -2.67 10.16 -1.77
CA ARG A 56 -3.64 9.47 -2.64
C ARG A 56 -3.80 7.99 -2.31
N LEU A 57 -2.93 7.44 -1.46
CA LEU A 57 -2.87 6.02 -1.14
C LEU A 57 -3.45 5.69 0.23
N THR A 58 -3.78 6.71 1.02
CA THR A 58 -4.40 6.58 2.33
C THR A 58 -5.24 7.82 2.63
N ASP A 59 -6.32 7.63 3.36
CA ASP A 59 -7.15 8.67 3.98
C ASP A 59 -6.79 8.88 5.47
N GLY A 60 -5.71 8.23 5.94
CA GLY A 60 -5.20 8.34 7.29
C GLY A 60 -4.87 9.79 7.68
N SER A 61 -4.96 10.05 8.98
CA SER A 61 -4.84 11.40 9.54
C SER A 61 -3.44 12.02 9.37
N ASN A 62 -2.39 11.18 9.24
CA ASN A 62 -1.02 11.61 9.00
C ASN A 62 -0.30 10.66 8.01
N PRO A 63 -0.52 10.83 6.69
CA PRO A 63 -0.01 9.93 5.67
C PRO A 63 1.52 9.79 5.66
N GLU A 64 2.26 10.87 5.92
CA GLU A 64 3.71 10.88 5.95
C GLU A 64 4.28 10.10 7.15
N ALA A 65 3.64 10.19 8.32
CA ALA A 65 4.02 9.40 9.48
C ALA A 65 3.77 7.91 9.22
N SER A 66 2.59 7.57 8.68
CA SER A 66 2.26 6.19 8.30
C SER A 66 3.21 5.62 7.24
N ALA A 67 3.69 6.45 6.30
CA ALA A 67 4.69 6.05 5.31
C ALA A 67 6.06 5.76 5.95
N SER A 68 6.40 6.44 7.04
CA SER A 68 7.68 6.29 7.74
C SER A 68 7.68 5.13 8.74
N ALA A 69 6.50 4.61 9.10
CA ALA A 69 6.33 3.52 10.06
C ALA A 69 6.49 2.11 9.43
N LEU A 70 6.55 2.02 8.10
CA LEU A 70 6.73 0.78 7.32
C LEU A 70 8.20 0.47 7.04
#